data_AF-A0A060C6H1-F1
#
_entry.id   AF-A0A060C6H1-F1
#
_cell.length_a   1.000
_cell.length_b   1.000
_cell.length_c   1.000
_cell.angle_alpha   90.00
_cell.angle_beta   90.00
_cell.angle_gamma   90.00
#
_symmetry.space_group_name_H-M   'P 1'
#
loop_
_entity.id
_entity.type
_entity.pdbx_description
1 polymer ?
#
loop_
_entity_poly.entity_id
_entity_poly.type
_entity_poly.pdbx_seq_one_letter_code
_entity_poly.pdbx_strand_id
1 'polypeptide(L)'
;AGDSAIHGYRRVGYFAQWGIYGRNFMLNDMVANGSVNDLTHLNYAFIDVTQDATCKSVDTYADFEKHFTADESVDGVADSWATDDIAGNFGQLRS
;
A
#
# COMPACT_ATOMS: atom_id res chain seq x y z
N ALA A 1 -13.03 -22.51 -2.65
CA ALA A 1 -11.97 -21.61 -2.16
C ALA A 1 -11.92 -20.43 -3.13
N GLY A 2 -11.92 -19.19 -2.64
CA GLY A 2 -11.88 -18.01 -3.50
C GLY A 2 -10.61 -17.96 -4.35
N ASP A 3 -10.70 -17.30 -5.49
CA ASP A 3 -9.79 -17.23 -6.66
C ASP A 3 -8.32 -16.84 -6.38
N SER A 4 -7.92 -16.73 -5.10
CA SER A 4 -6.66 -16.13 -4.66
C SER A 4 -5.77 -17.12 -3.88
N ALA A 5 -6.07 -18.42 -3.85
CA ALA A 5 -5.33 -19.38 -3.02
C ALA A 5 -4.11 -19.98 -3.75
N ILE A 6 -2.93 -19.94 -3.13
CA ILE A 6 -1.73 -20.65 -3.62
C ILE A 6 -1.76 -22.06 -3.03
N HIS A 7 -1.93 -23.07 -3.90
CA HIS A 7 -2.13 -24.48 -3.50
C HIS A 7 -3.25 -24.71 -2.47
N GLY A 8 -4.30 -23.88 -2.51
CA GLY A 8 -5.42 -23.95 -1.56
C GLY A 8 -5.18 -23.25 -0.21
N TYR A 9 -4.01 -22.63 -0.01
CA TYR A 9 -3.66 -21.89 1.21
C TYR A 9 -3.63 -20.38 0.97
N ARG A 10 -3.84 -19.63 2.05
CA ARG A 10 -3.60 -18.18 2.08
C ARG A 10 -2.20 -17.89 2.62
N ARG A 11 -1.48 -17.02 1.94
CA ARG A 11 -0.27 -16.36 2.40
C ARG A 11 -0.59 -14.88 2.59
N VAL A 12 -0.57 -14.41 3.84
CA VAL A 12 -0.99 -13.06 4.22
C VAL A 12 0.23 -12.29 4.70
N GLY A 13 0.49 -11.14 4.08
CA GLY A 13 1.54 -10.21 4.49
C GLY A 13 0.96 -8.95 5.11
N TYR A 14 1.76 -8.24 5.91
CA TYR A 14 1.41 -6.90 6.38
C TYR A 14 2.33 -5.87 5.72
N PHE A 15 1.74 -4.81 5.17
CA PHE A 15 2.48 -3.63 4.74
C PHE A 15 2.32 -2.54 5.80
N ALA A 16 3.44 -2.13 6.40
CA ALA A 16 3.44 -1.08 7.40
C ALA A 16 3.40 0.30 6.73
N GLN A 17 2.33 1.06 6.96
CA GLN A 17 2.10 2.43 6.47
C GLN A 17 3.36 3.30 6.61
N TRP A 18 4.00 3.27 7.77
CA TRP A 18 5.16 4.10 8.10
C TRP A 18 6.48 3.61 7.46
N GLY A 19 6.45 2.52 6.69
CA GLY A 19 7.60 1.97 5.98
C GLY A 19 8.22 2.93 4.97
N ILE A 20 7.41 3.83 4.39
CA ILE A 20 7.82 4.79 3.37
C ILE A 20 8.72 5.92 3.90
N TYR A 21 8.88 6.04 5.22
CA TYR A 21 9.67 7.10 5.86
C TYR A 21 11.12 6.65 6.06
N GLY A 22 11.61 6.60 7.30
CA GLY A 22 13.01 6.26 7.60
C GLY A 22 13.43 4.84 7.22
N ARG A 23 12.49 3.95 6.89
CA ARG A 23 12.79 2.61 6.34
C ARG A 23 12.95 2.63 4.83
N ASN A 24 12.48 3.69 4.16
CA ASN A 24 12.50 3.86 2.72
C ASN A 24 12.07 2.58 1.98
N PHE A 25 10.95 2.01 2.42
CA PHE A 25 10.36 0.81 1.86
C PHE A 25 8.95 1.14 1.35
N MET A 26 8.81 1.13 0.02
CA MET A 26 7.60 1.47 -0.72
C MET A 26 6.93 0.19 -1.24
N LEU A 27 5.69 0.30 -1.75
CA LEU A 27 5.01 -0.84 -2.38
C LEU A 27 5.74 -1.34 -3.63
N ASN A 28 6.36 -0.43 -4.40
CA ASN A 28 7.17 -0.80 -5.55
C ASN A 28 8.33 -1.74 -5.17
N ASP A 29 8.92 -1.63 -3.96
CA ASP A 29 9.96 -2.56 -3.53
C ASP A 29 9.47 -4.01 -3.47
N MET A 30 8.21 -4.23 -3.08
CA MET A 30 7.60 -5.57 -3.05
C MET A 30 7.35 -6.13 -4.45
N VAL A 31 7.08 -5.25 -5.43
CA VAL A 31 6.94 -5.62 -6.84
C VAL A 31 8.31 -5.95 -7.42
N ALA A 32 9.28 -5.05 -7.22
CA ALA A 32 10.64 -5.17 -7.72
C ALA A 32 11.36 -6.41 -7.18
N ASN A 33 11.17 -6.75 -5.90
CA ASN A 33 11.78 -7.94 -5.30
C ASN A 33 10.94 -9.23 -5.48
N GLY A 34 9.77 -9.14 -6.11
CA GLY A 34 8.89 -10.26 -6.41
C GLY A 34 8.08 -10.82 -5.23
N SER A 35 8.17 -10.22 -4.04
CA SER A 35 7.45 -10.69 -2.84
C SER A 35 5.93 -10.71 -3.02
N VAL A 36 5.37 -9.80 -3.84
CA VAL A 36 3.92 -9.77 -4.13
C VAL A 36 3.40 -11.06 -4.77
N ASN A 37 4.22 -11.76 -5.57
CA ASN A 37 3.82 -13.01 -6.25
C ASN A 37 3.61 -14.18 -5.30
N ASP A 38 4.14 -14.04 -4.08
CA ASP A 38 4.08 -15.03 -3.03
C ASP A 38 2.92 -14.77 -2.04
N LEU A 39 2.20 -13.67 -2.22
CA LEU A 39 1.10 -13.28 -1.37
C LEU A 39 -0.24 -13.56 -2.04
N THR A 40 -1.20 -13.85 -1.18
CA THR A 40 -2.62 -13.97 -1.56
C THR A 40 -3.42 -12.79 -1.04
N HIS A 41 -2.97 -12.18 0.05
CA HIS A 41 -3.59 -11.05 0.71
C HIS A 41 -2.49 -10.16 1.29
N LEU A 42 -2.71 -8.85 1.22
CA LEU A 42 -1.88 -7.86 1.87
C LEU A 42 -2.76 -7.07 2.84
N ASN A 43 -2.40 -7.07 4.11
CA ASN A 43 -3.04 -6.26 5.13
C ASN A 43 -2.28 -4.95 5.26
N TYR A 44 -2.95 -3.83 5.02
CA TYR A 44 -2.40 -2.50 5.29
C TYR A 44 -2.44 -2.22 6.79
N ALA A 45 -1.31 -1.84 7.39
CA ALA A 45 -1.15 -1.64 8.83
C ALA A 45 -0.67 -0.21 9.14
N PHE A 46 -1.42 0.61 9.87
CA PHE A 46 -2.71 0.34 10.50
C PHE A 46 -3.69 1.49 10.23
N ILE A 47 -4.96 1.18 10.37
CA ILE A 47 -6.01 2.18 10.52
C ILE A 47 -6.30 2.31 12.02
N ASP A 48 -6.52 3.53 12.48
CA ASP A 48 -6.85 3.86 13.86
C ASP A 48 -8.34 3.66 14.15
N VAL A 49 -8.67 3.54 15.43
CA VAL A 49 -10.04 3.57 15.93
C VAL A 49 -10.19 4.71 16.93
N THR A 50 -11.05 5.66 16.60
CA THR A 50 -11.32 6.83 17.43
C THR A 50 -12.11 6.47 18.69
N GLN A 51 -12.20 7.42 19.64
CA GLN A 51 -12.95 7.22 20.89
C GLN A 51 -14.46 6.95 20.68
N ASP A 52 -15.03 7.44 19.59
CA ASP A 52 -16.41 7.17 19.16
C ASP A 52 -16.55 5.88 18.31
N ALA A 53 -15.53 5.02 18.32
CA ALA A 53 -15.49 3.72 17.64
C ALA A 53 -15.66 3.82 16.11
N THR A 54 -15.11 4.87 15.50
CA THR A 54 -15.05 5.02 14.04
C THR A 54 -13.63 4.77 13.52
N CYS A 55 -13.50 4.30 12.28
CA CYS A 55 -12.20 4.08 11.65
C CYS A 55 -11.62 5.41 11.15
N LYS A 56 -10.33 5.63 11.38
CA LYS A 56 -9.62 6.82 10.91
C LYS A 56 -8.21 6.47 10.43
N SER A 57 -7.73 7.17 9.42
CA SER A 57 -6.30 7.16 9.06
C SER A 57 -5.41 7.54 10.24
N VAL A 58 -4.33 6.78 10.46
CA VAL A 58 -3.29 7.10 11.46
C VAL A 58 -2.42 8.25 10.96
N ASP A 59 -2.09 8.26 9.66
CA ASP A 59 -1.40 9.38 9.02
C ASP A 59 -1.82 9.50 7.54
N THR A 60 -2.54 10.58 7.25
CA THR A 60 -3.18 10.81 5.97
C THR A 60 -2.17 11.04 4.86
N TYR A 61 -0.98 11.56 5.20
CA TYR A 61 0.06 11.82 4.24
C TYR A 61 0.57 10.53 3.62
N ALA A 62 0.91 9.53 4.44
CA ALA A 62 1.29 8.21 3.94
C ALA A 62 0.14 7.49 3.25
N ASP A 63 -1.09 7.62 3.75
CA ASP A 63 -2.22 6.84 3.27
C ASP A 63 -2.67 7.29 1.88
N PHE A 64 -2.86 8.61 1.67
CA PHE A 64 -3.49 9.12 0.44
C PHE A 64 -3.01 10.49 -0.08
N GLU A 65 -1.99 11.13 0.50
CA GLU A 65 -1.54 12.47 0.04
C GLU A 65 -0.11 12.50 -0.54
N LYS A 66 0.78 11.58 -0.13
CA LYS A 66 2.16 11.55 -0.65
C LYS A 66 2.15 11.24 -2.14
N HIS A 67 2.74 12.12 -2.92
CA HIS A 67 2.97 11.89 -4.34
C HIS A 67 4.32 11.20 -4.52
N PHE A 68 4.30 10.02 -5.12
CA PHE A 68 5.49 9.25 -5.44
C PHE A 68 6.06 9.68 -6.78
N THR A 69 7.39 9.66 -6.88
CA THR A 69 8.08 9.81 -8.17
C THR A 69 7.92 8.54 -9.00
N ALA A 70 8.23 8.62 -10.31
CA ALA A 70 8.14 7.47 -11.22
C ALA A 70 9.01 6.27 -10.77
N ASP A 71 10.14 6.52 -10.10
CA ASP A 71 11.00 5.44 -9.60
C ASP A 71 10.45 4.79 -8.32
N GLU A 72 9.59 5.50 -7.58
CA GLU A 72 9.01 5.02 -6.33
C GLU A 72 7.61 4.40 -6.54
N SER A 73 6.94 4.70 -7.65
CA SER A 73 5.59 4.23 -7.94
C SER A 73 5.57 2.82 -8.51
N VAL A 74 4.43 2.14 -8.33
CA VAL A 74 4.23 0.74 -8.76
C VAL A 74 4.09 0.63 -10.29
N ASP A 75 3.47 1.62 -10.93
CA ASP A 75 3.23 1.63 -12.38
C ASP A 75 4.35 2.32 -13.18
N GLY A 76 5.37 2.86 -12.49
CA GLY A 76 6.47 3.59 -13.12
C GLY A 76 6.10 4.99 -13.61
N VAL A 77 4.95 5.53 -13.20
CA VAL A 77 4.48 6.88 -13.52
C VAL A 77 4.47 7.73 -12.25
N ALA A 78 4.97 8.96 -12.31
CA ALA A 78 4.93 9.85 -11.15
C ALA A 78 3.49 10.32 -10.86
N ASP A 79 3.12 10.35 -9.59
CA ASP A 79 1.80 10.82 -9.16
C ASP A 79 1.61 12.30 -9.55
N SER A 80 0.40 12.65 -9.96
CA SER A 80 0.01 13.94 -10.50
C SER A 80 -1.04 14.63 -9.64
N TRP A 81 -0.66 15.80 -9.10
CA TRP A 81 -1.55 16.70 -8.36
C TRP A 81 -2.77 17.18 -9.15
N ALA A 82 -2.74 17.07 -10.49
CA ALA A 82 -3.79 17.60 -11.35
C ALA A 82 -4.82 16.54 -11.76
N THR A 83 -4.43 15.25 -11.78
CA THR A 83 -5.21 14.19 -12.40
C THR A 83 -5.55 13.05 -11.46
N ASP A 84 -4.79 12.88 -10.39
CA ASP A 84 -4.97 11.72 -9.53
C ASP A 84 -5.99 12.03 -8.43
N ASP A 85 -7.00 11.19 -8.35
CA ASP A 85 -8.08 11.23 -7.36
C ASP A 85 -7.64 10.71 -5.98
N ILE A 86 -6.58 9.89 -5.94
CA ILE A 86 -5.96 9.39 -4.71
C ILE A 86 -4.46 9.13 -4.93
N ALA A 87 -3.63 9.67 -4.04
CA ALA A 87 -2.18 9.45 -4.03
C ALA A 87 -1.82 8.51 -2.87
N GLY A 88 -0.59 8.60 -2.34
CA GLY A 88 -0.15 7.86 -1.16
C GLY A 88 -0.10 6.34 -1.38
N ASN A 89 0.06 5.60 -0.30
CA ASN A 89 0.10 4.14 -0.36
C ASN A 89 -1.18 3.55 -0.96
N PHE A 90 -2.33 4.19 -0.77
CA PHE A 90 -3.60 3.74 -1.36
C PHE A 90 -3.64 3.94 -2.88
N GLY A 91 -3.07 5.04 -3.38
CA GLY A 91 -2.81 5.22 -4.81
C GLY A 91 -1.97 4.08 -5.35
N GLN A 92 -0.84 3.77 -4.69
CA GLN A 92 0.07 2.70 -5.12
C GLN A 92 -0.48 1.28 -5.01
N LEU A 93 -1.47 1.02 -4.15
CA LEU A 93 -2.17 -0.28 -4.08
C LEU A 93 -3.16 -0.49 -5.24
N ARG A 94 -3.56 0.61 -5.90
CA ARG A 94 -4.49 0.58 -7.03
C ARG A 94 -3.79 0.43 -8.38
N SER A 95 -2.58 0.97 -8.49
CA SER A 95 -1.82 1.11 -9.74
C SER A 95 -1.50 -0.21 -10.44
#